data_AF-A0A8T5LTS8-F1
#
_entry.id   AF-A0A8T5LTS8-F1
#
_cell.length_a   1.000
_cell.length_b   1.000
_cell.length_c   1.000
_cell.angle_alpha   90.00
_cell.angle_beta   90.00
_cell.angle_gamma   90.00
#
_symmetry.space_group_name_H-M   'P 1'
#
loop_
_entity.id
_entity.type
_entity.pdbx_description
1 polymer ?
#
loop_
_entity_poly.entity_id
_entity_poly.type
_entity_poly.pdbx_seq_one_letter_code
_entity_poly.pdbx_strand_id
1 'polypeptide(L)'
;MHKKNPISLEEVKDKIFSFSNKPNARIYHVPPTRCFLVHNINGKWLYWGKIFMLEQTIHTEKEGSPTTSGKYKIIALYDPVYQEQITKHECNPGQSYF
;
A
#
# COMPACT_ATOMS: atom_id res chain seq x y z
N MET A 1 10.64 11.91 10.60
CA MET A 1 10.55 10.54 11.14
C MET A 1 10.69 9.46 10.04
N HIS A 2 10.25 9.66 8.79
CA HIS A 2 10.67 8.81 7.64
C HIS A 2 11.70 9.49 6.72
N LYS A 3 11.70 10.83 6.63
CA LYS A 3 12.67 11.59 5.81
C LYS A 3 14.12 11.57 6.31
N LYS A 4 14.35 11.29 7.61
CA LYS A 4 15.70 11.34 8.22
C LYS A 4 16.48 10.04 8.03
N ASN A 5 15.82 8.88 8.17
CA ASN A 5 16.38 7.55 7.96
C ASN A 5 15.34 6.72 7.16
N PRO A 6 15.33 6.79 5.82
CA PRO A 6 14.38 6.05 5.02
C PRO A 6 14.70 4.55 5.06
N ILE A 7 13.64 3.72 5.11
CA ILE A 7 13.77 2.27 4.97
C ILE A 7 14.26 1.96 3.56
N SER A 8 15.33 1.18 3.44
CA SER A 8 15.84 0.73 2.17
C SER A 8 15.06 -0.48 1.64
N LEU A 9 15.03 -0.64 0.31
CA LEU A 9 14.43 -1.83 -0.31
C LEU A 9 15.12 -3.13 0.15
N GLU A 10 16.42 -3.06 0.39
CA GLU A 10 17.23 -4.20 0.85
C GLU A 10 16.74 -4.76 2.19
N GLU A 11 16.27 -3.91 3.10
CA GLU A 11 15.72 -4.34 4.40
C GLU A 11 14.40 -5.12 4.30
N VAL A 12 13.73 -5.07 3.14
CA VAL A 12 12.40 -5.66 2.93
C VAL A 12 12.30 -6.63 1.75
N LYS A 13 13.35 -6.78 0.93
CA LYS A 13 13.31 -7.50 -0.35
C LYS A 13 12.85 -8.96 -0.25
N ASP A 14 13.20 -9.65 0.83
CA ASP A 14 12.88 -11.08 1.02
C ASP A 14 11.69 -11.31 1.97
N LYS A 15 11.04 -10.23 2.40
CA LYS A 15 9.91 -10.30 3.34
C LYS A 15 8.58 -10.41 2.59
N ILE A 16 7.74 -11.31 3.07
CA ILE A 16 6.33 -11.37 2.71
C ILE A 16 5.55 -10.74 3.85
N PHE A 17 4.75 -9.74 3.51
CA PHE A 17 3.86 -9.06 4.44
C PHE A 17 2.45 -9.58 4.26
N SER A 18 1.64 -9.51 5.31
CA SER A 18 0.23 -9.86 5.25
C SER A 18 -0.64 -8.77 5.84
N PHE A 19 -1.89 -8.73 5.40
CA PHE A 19 -2.97 -8.02 6.06
C PHE A 19 -4.18 -8.95 6.16
N SER A 20 -4.97 -8.75 7.20
CA SER A 20 -6.13 -9.59 7.47
C SER A 20 -7.37 -8.75 7.73
N ASN A 21 -8.51 -9.26 7.26
CA ASN A 21 -9.86 -8.78 7.57
C ASN A 21 -10.04 -7.28 7.40
N LYS A 22 -9.44 -6.69 6.35
CA LYS A 22 -9.70 -5.29 6.02
C LYS A 22 -11.15 -5.16 5.57
N PRO A 23 -11.89 -4.13 6.03
CA PRO A 23 -13.29 -3.98 5.66
C PRO A 23 -13.43 -3.73 4.16
N ASN A 24 -14.56 -4.20 3.65
CA ASN A 24 -14.99 -4.18 2.26
C ASN A 24 -14.23 -5.16 1.36
N ALA A 25 -14.88 -5.52 0.26
CA ALA A 25 -14.25 -6.23 -0.84
C ALA A 25 -13.23 -5.31 -1.53
N ARG A 26 -12.01 -5.81 -1.72
CA ARG A 26 -10.95 -5.12 -2.45
C ARG A 26 -10.38 -6.07 -3.49
N ILE A 27 -10.18 -5.57 -4.70
CA ILE A 27 -9.61 -6.34 -5.79
C ILE A 27 -8.24 -5.75 -6.11
N TYR A 28 -7.21 -6.53 -5.84
CA TYR A 28 -5.83 -6.27 -6.23
C TYR A 28 -5.47 -7.17 -7.41
N HIS A 29 -4.71 -6.63 -8.36
CA HIS A 29 -4.13 -7.43 -9.42
C HIS A 29 -2.87 -8.13 -8.91
N VAL A 30 -2.80 -9.44 -9.13
CA VAL A 30 -1.61 -10.26 -8.86
C VAL A 30 -0.52 -10.02 -9.92
N PRO A 31 0.74 -10.44 -9.69
CA PRO A 31 1.81 -10.39 -10.69
C PRO A 31 1.37 -10.88 -12.08
N PRO A 32 1.88 -10.25 -13.15
CA PRO A 32 2.97 -9.27 -13.17
C PRO A 32 2.55 -7.81 -12.87
N THR A 33 1.27 -7.56 -12.59
CA THR A 33 0.77 -6.21 -12.30
C THR A 33 1.26 -5.71 -10.93
N ARG A 34 1.57 -4.41 -10.86
CA ARG A 34 2.07 -3.74 -9.66
C ARG A 34 0.92 -2.97 -9.01
N CYS A 35 0.78 -3.07 -7.69
CA CYS A 35 -0.11 -2.20 -6.91
C CYS A 35 0.71 -1.15 -6.15
N PHE A 36 0.08 -0.03 -5.78
CA PHE A 36 0.74 0.98 -4.96
C PHE A 36 0.78 0.60 -3.49
N LEU A 37 1.89 0.89 -2.83
CA LEU A 37 2.01 0.90 -1.38
C LEU A 37 1.62 2.29 -0.86
N VAL A 38 0.42 2.42 -0.31
CA VAL A 38 -0.11 3.70 0.17
C VAL A 38 -0.54 3.61 1.62
N HIS A 39 -0.42 4.72 2.34
CA HIS A 39 -0.82 4.85 3.74
C HIS A 39 -1.77 6.03 3.88
N ASN A 40 -2.98 5.79 4.42
CA ASN A 40 -3.87 6.84 4.87
C ASN A 40 -3.54 7.21 6.32
N ILE A 41 -3.14 8.46 6.54
CA ILE A 41 -2.83 9.05 7.83
C ILE A 41 -3.86 10.16 8.08
N ASN A 42 -4.91 9.85 8.84
CA ASN A 42 -5.99 10.80 9.19
C ASN A 42 -6.63 11.49 7.98
N GLY A 43 -6.96 10.72 6.93
CA GLY A 43 -7.57 11.26 5.71
C GLY A 43 -6.58 11.84 4.70
N LYS A 44 -5.29 11.92 5.05
CA LYS A 44 -4.20 12.27 4.13
C LYS A 44 -3.52 11.02 3.59
N TRP A 45 -3.13 11.02 2.33
CA TRP A 45 -2.47 9.89 1.70
C TRP A 45 -0.98 10.14 1.55
N LEU A 46 -0.19 9.08 1.72
CA LEU A 46 1.24 9.04 1.49
C LEU A 46 1.57 7.81 0.64
N TYR A 47 2.24 8.03 -0.49
CA TYR A 47 2.71 6.98 -1.38
C TYR A 47 4.13 6.58 -1.02
N TRP A 48 4.31 5.31 -0.63
CA TRP A 48 5.60 4.77 -0.21
C TRP A 48 6.34 4.07 -1.34
N GLY A 49 5.62 3.50 -2.30
CA GLY A 49 6.24 2.64 -3.30
C GLY A 49 5.28 1.73 -4.04
N LYS A 50 5.77 0.56 -4.41
CA LYS A 50 5.03 -0.46 -5.19
C LYS A 50 5.15 -1.83 -4.54
N ILE A 51 4.12 -2.64 -4.71
CA ILE A 51 4.05 -4.03 -4.26
C ILE A 51 3.66 -4.97 -5.39
N PHE A 52 4.00 -6.23 -5.20
CA PHE A 52 3.30 -7.35 -5.82
C PHE A 52 2.34 -7.98 -4.80
N MET A 53 1.06 -8.06 -5.16
CA MET A 53 0.07 -8.80 -4.38
C MET A 53 0.19 -10.29 -4.71
N LEU A 54 0.61 -11.11 -3.77
CA LEU A 54 0.83 -12.55 -4.00
C LEU A 54 -0.46 -13.35 -3.90
N GLU A 55 -1.29 -13.02 -2.91
CA GLU A 55 -2.60 -13.64 -2.71
C GLU A 55 -3.58 -12.60 -2.14
N GLN A 56 -4.86 -12.78 -2.44
CA GLN A 56 -5.94 -12.11 -1.75
C GLN A 56 -7.10 -13.07 -1.57
N THR A 57 -7.84 -12.90 -0.48
CA THR A 57 -9.08 -13.62 -0.20
C THR A 57 -10.14 -12.60 0.18
N ILE A 58 -11.26 -12.61 -0.54
CA ILE A 58 -12.47 -11.90 -0.13
C ILE A 58 -13.37 -12.91 0.57
N HIS A 59 -13.73 -12.61 1.83
CA HIS A 59 -14.57 -13.46 2.64
C HIS A 59 -15.76 -12.66 3.17
N THR A 60 -16.95 -13.26 3.11
CA THR A 60 -18.20 -12.64 3.55
C THR A 60 -18.85 -13.54 4.58
N GLU A 61 -18.71 -13.22 5.87
CA GLU A 61 -19.36 -13.97 6.96
C GLU A 61 -20.85 -13.62 7.05
N LYS A 62 -21.19 -12.35 6.84
CA LYS A 62 -22.55 -11.82 6.88
C LYS A 62 -22.82 -11.01 5.63
N GLU A 63 -24.03 -11.10 5.10
CA GLU A 63 -24.44 -10.35 3.91
C GLU A 63 -24.18 -8.85 4.10
N GLY A 64 -23.58 -8.22 3.08
CA GLY A 64 -23.23 -6.79 3.11
C GLY A 64 -21.94 -6.44 3.87
N SER A 65 -21.24 -7.39 4.48
CA SER A 65 -19.98 -7.13 5.21
C SER A 65 -18.81 -7.99 4.73
N PRO A 66 -18.38 -7.86 3.46
CA PRO A 66 -17.19 -8.55 2.99
C PRO A 66 -15.93 -7.98 3.67
N THR A 67 -14.94 -8.84 3.87
CA THR A 67 -13.60 -8.49 4.31
C THR A 67 -12.57 -9.00 3.31
N THR A 68 -11.42 -8.34 3.25
CA THR A 68 -10.31 -8.74 2.39
C THR A 68 -9.04 -8.98 3.21
N SER A 69 -8.41 -10.12 2.97
CA SER A 69 -7.09 -10.49 3.49
C SER A 69 -6.13 -10.72 2.32
N GLY A 70 -4.83 -10.65 2.55
CA GLY A 70 -3.86 -10.92 1.49
C GLY A 70 -2.41 -10.91 1.95
N LYS A 71 -1.53 -11.36 1.05
CA LYS A 71 -0.07 -11.29 1.23
C LYS A 71 0.58 -10.56 0.07
N TYR A 72 1.64 -9.83 0.35
CA TYR A 72 2.33 -9.02 -0.65
C TYR A 72 3.84 -8.94 -0.40
N LYS A 73 4.58 -8.59 -1.46
CA LYS A 73 6.00 -8.23 -1.41
C LYS A 73 6.18 -6.78 -1.83
N ILE A 74 7.05 -6.06 -1.13
CA ILE A 74 7.47 -4.72 -1.52
C ILE A 74 8.55 -4.84 -2.61
N ILE A 75 8.33 -4.19 -3.74
CA ILE A 75 9.24 -4.26 -4.91
C ILE A 75 9.91 -2.93 -5.24
N ALA A 76 9.39 -1.83 -4.66
CA ALA A 76 10.01 -0.52 -4.76
C ALA A 76 9.63 0.28 -3.52
N LEU A 77 10.60 1.01 -2.98
CA LEU A 77 10.41 2.08 -2.00
C LEU A 77 10.93 3.37 -2.60
N TYR A 78 10.12 4.41 -2.53
CA TYR A 78 10.45 5.73 -3.03
C TYR A 78 11.30 6.48 -2.01
N ASP A 79 12.28 7.24 -2.48
CA ASP A 79 13.00 8.18 -1.63
C ASP A 79 12.07 9.34 -1.21
N PRO A 80 12.39 10.06 -0.12
CA PRO A 80 11.52 11.11 0.41
C PRO A 80 11.15 12.24 -0.57
N VAL A 81 12.03 12.58 -1.52
CA VAL A 81 11.74 13.63 -2.51
C VAL A 81 10.71 13.13 -3.50
N TYR A 82 10.89 11.92 -4.01
CA TYR A 82 9.92 11.33 -4.93
C TYR A 82 8.59 11.00 -4.24
N GLN A 83 8.60 10.56 -2.98
CA GLN A 83 7.37 10.38 -2.18
C GLN A 83 6.53 11.66 -2.16
N GLU A 84 7.15 12.82 -1.95
CA GLU A 84 6.46 14.10 -1.94
C GLU A 84 5.87 14.46 -3.30
N GLN A 85 6.66 14.31 -4.36
CA GLN A 85 6.21 14.59 -5.73
C GLN A 85 5.02 13.71 -6.14
N ILE A 86 5.16 12.38 -5.99
CA ILE A 86 4.11 11.45 -6.42
C ILE A 86 2.86 11.56 -5.55
N THR A 87 3.01 11.77 -4.23
CA THR A 87 1.86 11.96 -3.35
C THR A 87 1.08 13.21 -3.75
N LYS A 88 1.76 14.33 -4.02
CA LYS A 88 1.09 15.56 -4.48
C LYS A 88 0.45 15.41 -5.86
N HIS A 89 1.03 14.58 -6.73
CA HIS A 89 0.52 14.35 -8.09
C HIS A 89 -0.72 13.45 -8.12
N GLU A 90 -0.70 12.35 -7.37
CA GLU A 90 -1.74 11.30 -7.42
C GLU A 90 -2.92 11.57 -6.46
N CYS A 91 -2.71 12.38 -5.41
CA CYS A 91 -3.76 12.68 -4.45
C CYS A 91 -4.70 13.77 -4.97
N ASN A 92 -5.98 13.67 -4.61
CA ASN A 92 -6.89 14.80 -4.81
C ASN A 92 -6.42 16.04 -4.04
N PRO A 93 -6.79 17.24 -4.51
CA PRO A 93 -6.49 18.49 -3.81
C PRO A 93 -6.87 18.41 -2.32
N GLY A 94 -5.92 18.79 -1.46
CA GLY A 94 -6.12 18.75 0.00
C GLY A 94 -6.03 17.37 0.65
N GLN A 95 -5.75 16.29 -0.09
CA GLN A 95 -5.58 14.94 0.47
C GLN A 95 -4.12 14.47 0.53
N SER A 96 -3.17 15.24 -0.01
CA SER A 96 -1.73 14.97 0.19
C SER A 96 -1.33 15.06 1.67
N TYR A 97 -0.50 14.12 2.12
CA TYR A 97 0.17 14.18 3.43
C TYR A 97 1.17 15.34 3.54
N PHE A 98 1.70 15.81 2.41
CA PHE A 98 2.60 16.95 2.29
C PHE A 98 1.86 18.23 1.92
#